data_AF-A0A6I3T5R3-F1
#
_entry.id   AF-A0A6I3T5R3-F1
#
_cell.length_a   1.000
_cell.length_b   1.000
_cell.length_c   1.000
_cell.angle_alpha   90.00
_cell.angle_beta   90.00
_cell.angle_gamma   90.00
#
_symmetry.space_group_name_H-M   'P 1'
#
loop_
_entity.id
_entity.type
_entity.pdbx_description
1 polymer ?
#
loop_
_entity_poly.entity_id
_entity_poly.type
_entity_poly.pdbx_seq_one_letter_code
_entity_poly.pdbx_strand_id
1 'polypeptide(L)'
;MTTAIPLANPESLHPSLWLASQLAQSHGRCVDTGYPALSGQLPGGGWPTGTLVELLLQQPGIGEIRLLQPALAAQQQSIVLVQPPHQPQAVALAAIGIPPSQLIWIRKTAQSADALWAAEQVLRSGCCSALLLWQTHVRSDALRRLHLAAQAGDTMFFLMRPLAAARDASPASLRLAVRPVHGGIDIEFVKRKGPQRDVPLFLPLSPSLIQRLPHRVVKEQELHSSTDTVGAPTQSQGPTPPSMPAHRRPWATTY
;
A
#
# COMPACT_ATOMS: atom_id res chain seq x y z
N MET A 1 25.53 14.83 -54.24
CA MET A 1 24.29 14.38 -53.56
C MET A 1 24.61 13.08 -52.86
N THR A 2 24.80 13.10 -51.54
CA THR A 2 25.21 11.93 -50.75
C THR A 2 23.96 11.15 -50.34
N THR A 3 23.73 10.01 -50.98
CA THR A 3 22.60 9.13 -50.67
C THR A 3 22.91 8.38 -49.38
N ALA A 4 22.15 8.68 -48.31
CA ALA A 4 22.22 7.94 -47.06
C ALA A 4 21.69 6.52 -47.27
N ILE A 5 22.51 5.51 -46.93
CA ILE A 5 22.12 4.10 -46.94
C ILE A 5 21.08 3.91 -45.82
N PRO A 6 19.88 3.38 -46.09
CA PRO A 6 18.92 3.07 -45.03
C PRO A 6 19.50 1.96 -44.15
N LEU A 7 19.74 2.27 -42.88
CA LEU A 7 20.13 1.29 -41.87
C LEU A 7 19.00 0.27 -41.74
N ALA A 8 19.30 -1.00 -41.95
CA ALA A 8 18.35 -2.10 -41.74
C ALA A 8 17.76 -2.01 -40.33
N ASN A 9 16.45 -2.21 -40.19
CA ASN A 9 15.80 -2.18 -38.88
C ASN A 9 16.43 -3.26 -38.00
N PRO A 10 16.96 -2.92 -36.81
CA PRO A 10 17.70 -3.86 -35.96
C PRO A 10 16.86 -5.08 -35.50
N GLU A 11 15.54 -4.98 -35.58
CA GLU A 11 14.59 -6.08 -35.31
C GLU A 11 14.71 -7.28 -36.26
N SER A 12 15.35 -7.12 -37.43
CA SER A 12 15.56 -8.24 -38.38
C SER A 12 16.80 -9.08 -38.06
N LEU A 13 17.63 -8.67 -37.09
CA LEU A 13 18.92 -9.32 -36.83
C LEU A 13 18.80 -10.56 -35.94
N HIS A 14 17.96 -10.52 -34.90
CA HIS A 14 17.71 -11.68 -34.04
C HIS A 14 16.46 -11.47 -33.16
N PRO A 15 15.58 -12.48 -32.98
CA PRO A 15 14.37 -12.36 -32.14
C PRO A 15 14.65 -12.11 -30.65
N SER A 16 15.89 -12.28 -30.18
CA SER A 16 16.30 -11.94 -28.81
C SER A 16 16.96 -10.55 -28.66
N LEU A 17 17.10 -9.79 -29.74
CA LEU A 17 17.67 -8.45 -29.70
C LEU A 17 16.67 -7.49 -29.05
N TRP A 18 16.92 -7.10 -27.80
CA TRP A 18 16.05 -6.15 -27.10
C TRP A 18 16.37 -4.71 -27.51
N LEU A 19 15.37 -4.02 -28.07
CA LEU A 19 15.43 -2.59 -28.35
C LEU A 19 14.97 -1.79 -27.13
N ALA A 20 15.74 -0.78 -26.72
CA ALA A 20 15.39 0.08 -25.59
C ALA A 20 14.05 0.83 -25.76
N SER A 21 13.59 1.00 -27.01
CA SER A 21 12.30 1.60 -27.37
C SER A 21 11.10 0.65 -27.21
N GLN A 22 11.32 -0.64 -26.95
CA GLN A 22 10.27 -1.64 -26.80
C GLN A 22 10.16 -2.13 -25.35
N LEU A 23 8.93 -2.36 -24.88
CA LEU A 23 8.75 -3.10 -23.63
C LEU A 23 9.44 -4.45 -23.81
N ALA A 24 10.33 -4.81 -22.87
CA ALA A 24 11.00 -6.09 -22.96
C ALA A 24 9.94 -7.19 -22.95
N GLN A 25 10.00 -8.11 -23.91
CA GLN A 25 9.28 -9.38 -23.80
C GLN A 25 9.92 -10.12 -22.63
N SER A 26 9.30 -10.04 -21.46
CA SER A 26 9.77 -10.78 -20.29
C SER A 26 9.56 -12.26 -20.60
N HIS A 27 10.65 -13.02 -20.68
CA HIS A 27 10.59 -14.49 -20.69
C HIS A 27 10.13 -15.07 -19.34
N GLY A 28 9.79 -14.19 -18.37
CA GLY A 28 9.25 -14.57 -17.07
C GLY A 28 7.73 -14.61 -17.09
N ARG A 29 7.16 -15.48 -16.25
CA ARG A 29 5.72 -15.57 -16.04
C ARG A 29 5.19 -14.26 -15.44
N CYS A 30 3.97 -13.91 -15.80
CA CYS A 30 3.28 -12.77 -15.23
C CYS A 30 1.83 -13.13 -14.86
N VAL A 31 1.28 -12.39 -13.91
CA VAL A 31 -0.11 -12.49 -13.47
C VAL A 31 -0.84 -11.25 -13.94
N ASP A 32 -2.07 -11.41 -14.44
CA ASP A 32 -2.87 -10.27 -14.90
C ASP A 32 -3.03 -9.23 -13.78
N THR A 33 -2.91 -7.95 -14.15
CA THR A 33 -3.13 -6.85 -13.22
C THR A 33 -4.61 -6.64 -12.93
N GLY A 34 -5.50 -7.09 -13.82
CA GLY A 34 -6.93 -6.77 -13.81
C GLY A 34 -7.26 -5.35 -14.25
N TYR A 35 -6.25 -4.58 -14.67
CA TYR A 35 -6.37 -3.21 -15.12
C TYR A 35 -5.76 -3.07 -16.52
N PRO A 36 -6.57 -3.07 -17.61
CA PRO A 36 -6.04 -3.02 -18.98
C PRO A 36 -5.07 -1.85 -19.23
N ALA A 37 -5.37 -0.69 -18.63
CA ALA A 37 -4.51 0.50 -18.72
C ALA A 37 -3.12 0.28 -18.09
N LEU A 38 -3.04 -0.47 -16.99
CA LEU A 38 -1.77 -0.82 -16.35
C LEU A 38 -1.08 -1.99 -17.06
N SER A 39 -1.83 -3.02 -17.46
CA SER A 39 -1.30 -4.17 -18.21
C SER A 39 -0.58 -3.72 -19.48
N GLY A 40 -1.13 -2.78 -20.25
CA GLY A 40 -0.46 -2.20 -21.42
C GLY A 40 0.82 -1.41 -21.12
N GLN A 41 1.08 -1.11 -19.84
CA GLN A 41 2.30 -0.45 -19.37
C GLN A 41 3.27 -1.41 -18.69
N LEU A 42 2.96 -2.69 -18.50
CA LEU A 42 3.87 -3.64 -17.89
C LEU A 42 4.49 -4.57 -18.94
N PRO A 43 5.81 -4.85 -18.86
CA PRO A 43 6.43 -5.90 -19.66
C PRO A 43 5.68 -7.22 -19.47
N GLY A 44 5.30 -7.88 -20.57
CA GLY A 44 4.50 -9.11 -20.53
C GLY A 44 3.01 -8.92 -20.23
N GLY A 45 2.53 -7.70 -19.99
CA GLY A 45 1.10 -7.42 -19.78
C GLY A 45 0.59 -7.66 -18.35
N GLY A 46 1.48 -7.91 -17.39
CA GLY A 46 1.08 -8.34 -16.04
C GLY A 46 2.11 -8.03 -14.96
N TRP A 47 1.76 -8.35 -13.72
CA TRP A 47 2.69 -8.37 -12.59
C TRP A 47 3.72 -9.48 -12.80
N PRO A 48 5.02 -9.18 -12.85
CA PRO A 48 6.02 -10.22 -13.05
C PRO A 48 6.14 -11.09 -11.79
N THR A 49 6.25 -12.40 -11.98
CA THR A 49 6.53 -13.35 -10.90
C THR A 49 8.01 -13.68 -10.79
N GLY A 50 8.42 -14.30 -9.70
CA GLY A 50 9.80 -14.77 -9.52
C GLY A 50 10.83 -13.63 -9.46
N THR A 51 10.37 -12.43 -9.10
CA THR A 51 11.18 -11.21 -9.14
C THR A 51 10.73 -10.25 -8.05
N LEU A 52 11.59 -9.29 -7.73
CA LEU A 52 11.27 -8.23 -6.78
C LEU A 52 10.56 -7.09 -7.52
N VAL A 53 9.34 -6.78 -7.10
CA VAL A 53 8.61 -5.55 -7.46
C VAL A 53 8.59 -4.62 -6.25
N GLU A 54 8.95 -3.36 -6.44
CA GLU A 54 8.80 -2.34 -5.40
C GLU A 54 7.61 -1.43 -5.66
N LEU A 55 6.75 -1.28 -4.66
CA LEU A 55 5.72 -0.24 -4.63
C LEU A 55 6.17 0.83 -3.63
N LEU A 56 6.50 1.99 -4.16
CA LEU A 56 6.96 3.16 -3.42
C LEU A 56 5.74 4.03 -3.11
N LEU A 57 5.25 3.95 -1.89
CA LEU A 57 3.99 4.55 -1.45
C LEU A 57 4.25 5.93 -0.84
N GLN A 58 3.39 6.90 -1.17
CA GLN A 58 3.41 8.21 -0.49
C GLN A 58 3.12 8.05 1.01
N GLN A 59 2.15 7.20 1.32
CA GLN A 59 1.77 6.79 2.66
C GLN A 59 1.05 5.43 2.58
N PRO A 60 1.03 4.65 3.67
CA PRO A 60 0.18 3.47 3.75
C PRO A 60 -1.32 3.76 3.55
N GLY A 61 -2.07 2.78 3.06
CA GLY A 61 -3.54 2.84 2.99
C GLY A 61 -4.09 3.69 1.85
N ILE A 62 -3.28 4.02 0.84
CA ILE A 62 -3.71 4.77 -0.35
C ILE A 62 -4.44 3.90 -1.37
N GLY A 63 -4.41 2.58 -1.19
CA GLY A 63 -5.06 1.62 -2.07
C GLY A 63 -4.08 0.63 -2.71
N GLU A 64 -2.87 0.48 -2.16
CA GLU A 64 -1.87 -0.49 -2.59
C GLU A 64 -2.42 -1.92 -2.65
N ILE A 65 -3.29 -2.30 -1.70
CA ILE A 65 -3.96 -3.62 -1.72
C ILE A 65 -5.03 -3.66 -2.82
N ARG A 66 -5.75 -2.56 -3.09
CA ARG A 66 -6.75 -2.49 -4.16
C ARG A 66 -6.11 -2.51 -5.55
N LEU A 67 -4.93 -1.91 -5.70
CA LEU A 67 -4.11 -2.01 -6.90
C LEU A 67 -3.71 -3.46 -7.19
N LEU A 68 -3.41 -4.24 -6.15
CA LEU A 68 -3.04 -5.66 -6.31
C LEU A 68 -4.25 -6.59 -6.27
N GLN A 69 -5.43 -6.11 -5.89
CA GLN A 69 -6.60 -6.92 -5.58
C GLN A 69 -6.99 -7.89 -6.70
N PRO A 70 -7.07 -7.51 -7.99
CA PRO A 70 -7.48 -8.46 -9.02
C PRO A 70 -6.50 -9.63 -9.13
N ALA A 71 -5.20 -9.35 -9.05
CA ALA A 71 -4.15 -10.35 -9.11
C ALA A 71 -4.16 -11.26 -7.88
N LEU A 72 -4.40 -10.70 -6.68
CA LEU A 72 -4.48 -11.44 -5.42
C LEU A 72 -5.73 -12.31 -5.33
N ALA A 73 -6.90 -11.78 -5.71
CA ALA A 73 -8.17 -12.51 -5.66
C ALA A 73 -8.23 -13.68 -6.65
N ALA A 74 -7.45 -13.63 -7.73
CA ALA A 74 -7.33 -14.73 -8.69
C ALA A 74 -6.45 -15.90 -8.18
N GLN A 75 -5.73 -15.72 -7.07
CA GLN A 75 -4.85 -16.77 -6.55
C GLN A 75 -5.62 -17.85 -5.79
N GLN A 76 -5.12 -19.09 -5.89
CA GLN A 76 -5.65 -20.23 -5.15
C GLN A 76 -4.78 -20.61 -3.94
N GLN A 77 -3.51 -20.24 -3.96
CA GLN A 77 -2.55 -20.48 -2.88
C GLN A 77 -2.47 -19.29 -1.93
N SER A 78 -1.85 -19.54 -0.77
CA SER A 78 -1.71 -18.56 0.30
C SER A 78 -1.06 -17.25 -0.16
N ILE A 79 -1.54 -16.15 0.41
CA ILE A 79 -1.00 -14.80 0.31
C ILE A 79 -0.38 -14.46 1.66
N VAL A 80 0.92 -14.17 1.67
CA VAL A 80 1.68 -13.88 2.88
C VAL A 80 1.84 -12.38 3.06
N LEU A 81 1.48 -11.87 4.24
CA LEU A 81 1.71 -10.48 4.64
C LEU A 81 2.76 -10.42 5.74
N VAL A 82 3.78 -9.59 5.56
CA VAL A 82 4.86 -9.38 6.53
C VAL A 82 4.98 -7.91 6.86
N GLN A 83 4.94 -7.59 8.16
CA GLN A 83 5.02 -6.22 8.67
C GLN A 83 3.96 -5.22 8.12
N PRO A 84 2.70 -5.62 7.82
CA PRO A 84 1.72 -4.66 7.34
C PRO A 84 1.56 -3.49 8.33
N PRO A 85 1.40 -2.25 7.84
CA PRO A 85 1.40 -1.04 8.68
C PRO A 85 0.21 -0.99 9.65
N HIS A 86 -0.88 -1.68 9.29
CA HIS A 86 -2.06 -1.88 10.10
C HIS A 86 -2.42 -3.36 10.13
N GLN A 87 -3.14 -3.77 11.18
CA GLN A 87 -3.64 -5.14 11.27
C GLN A 87 -4.57 -5.45 10.08
N PRO A 88 -4.33 -6.56 9.33
CA PRO A 88 -5.20 -6.97 8.25
C PRO A 88 -6.62 -7.24 8.77
N GLN A 89 -7.62 -6.61 8.14
CA GLN A 89 -9.02 -6.80 8.50
C GLN A 89 -9.65 -7.87 7.62
N ALA A 90 -9.92 -9.06 8.19
CA ALA A 90 -10.43 -10.22 7.46
C ALA A 90 -11.71 -9.93 6.66
N VAL A 91 -12.67 -9.19 7.26
CA VAL A 91 -13.93 -8.82 6.60
C VAL A 91 -13.68 -7.93 5.38
N ALA A 92 -12.77 -6.95 5.48
CA ALA A 92 -12.47 -6.06 4.37
C ALA A 92 -11.77 -6.79 3.22
N LEU A 93 -10.86 -7.70 3.54
CA LEU A 93 -10.20 -8.56 2.55
C LEU A 93 -11.19 -9.50 1.84
N ALA A 94 -12.08 -10.14 2.59
CA ALA A 94 -13.12 -10.99 2.03
C ALA A 94 -14.04 -10.23 1.08
N ALA A 95 -14.42 -9.01 1.45
CA ALA A 95 -15.29 -8.16 0.62
C ALA A 95 -14.65 -7.67 -0.69
N ILE A 96 -13.31 -7.73 -0.78
CA ILE A 96 -12.58 -7.46 -2.02
C ILE A 96 -12.10 -8.76 -2.69
N GLY A 97 -12.71 -9.91 -2.34
CA GLY A 97 -12.47 -11.19 -3.00
C GLY A 97 -11.20 -11.92 -2.57
N ILE A 98 -10.58 -11.54 -1.45
CA ILE A 98 -9.42 -12.24 -0.87
C ILE A 98 -9.89 -13.05 0.35
N PRO A 99 -10.06 -14.38 0.24
CA PRO A 99 -10.55 -15.20 1.34
C PRO A 99 -9.59 -15.18 2.53
N PRO A 100 -10.07 -14.98 3.77
CA PRO A 100 -9.21 -15.02 4.95
C PRO A 100 -8.47 -16.35 5.15
N SER A 101 -9.01 -17.46 4.63
CA SER A 101 -8.37 -18.78 4.65
C SER A 101 -7.09 -18.86 3.83
N GLN A 102 -6.91 -17.98 2.84
CA GLN A 102 -5.68 -17.88 2.05
C GLN A 102 -4.66 -16.94 2.68
N LEU A 103 -5.02 -16.19 3.73
CA LEU A 103 -4.15 -15.16 4.29
C LEU A 103 -3.25 -15.71 5.39
N ILE A 104 -1.94 -15.60 5.21
CA ILE A 104 -0.95 -15.84 6.27
C ILE A 104 -0.37 -14.50 6.69
N TRP A 105 -0.63 -14.09 7.93
CA TRP A 105 -0.05 -12.87 8.49
C TRP A 105 1.09 -13.20 9.44
N ILE A 106 2.32 -12.86 9.03
CA ILE A 106 3.48 -12.87 9.90
C ILE A 106 3.45 -11.57 10.71
N ARG A 107 3.08 -11.70 11.98
CA ARG A 107 2.90 -10.57 12.90
C ARG A 107 4.21 -9.80 13.10
N LYS A 108 4.05 -8.55 13.53
CA LYS A 108 5.14 -7.60 13.76
C LYS A 108 6.28 -8.26 14.53
N THR A 109 7.40 -8.41 13.86
CA THR A 109 8.66 -8.86 14.46
C THR A 109 9.29 -7.70 15.22
N ALA A 110 10.05 -7.99 16.28
CA ALA A 110 10.75 -6.98 17.05
C ALA A 110 11.81 -6.25 16.20
N GLN A 111 12.40 -6.94 15.22
CA GLN A 111 13.48 -6.42 14.38
C GLN A 111 13.13 -6.51 12.89
N SER A 112 13.59 -5.52 12.12
CA SER A 112 13.46 -5.53 10.65
C SER A 112 14.18 -6.73 10.01
N ALA A 113 15.33 -7.14 10.58
CA ALA A 113 16.09 -8.30 10.14
C ALA A 113 15.28 -9.60 10.17
N ASP A 114 14.49 -9.83 11.22
CA ASP A 114 13.64 -11.02 11.34
C ASP A 114 12.56 -11.06 10.25
N ALA A 115 11.96 -9.91 9.92
CA ALA A 115 10.97 -9.80 8.87
C ALA A 115 11.58 -10.03 7.48
N LEU A 116 12.79 -9.52 7.23
CA LEU A 116 13.53 -9.79 5.99
C LEU A 116 13.93 -11.26 5.88
N TRP A 117 14.35 -11.89 6.98
CA TRP A 117 14.66 -13.31 7.02
C TRP A 117 13.42 -14.16 6.79
N ALA A 118 12.30 -13.85 7.44
CA ALA A 118 11.02 -14.55 7.24
C ALA A 118 10.54 -14.44 5.78
N ALA A 119 10.63 -13.24 5.19
CA ALA A 119 10.34 -13.04 3.77
C ALA A 119 11.26 -13.89 2.88
N GLU A 120 12.56 -13.96 3.19
CA GLU A 120 13.50 -14.82 2.47
C GLU A 120 13.08 -16.30 2.55
N GLN A 121 12.69 -16.80 3.73
CA GLN A 121 12.24 -18.19 3.88
C GLN A 121 10.95 -18.48 3.11
N VAL A 122 9.99 -17.55 3.13
CA VAL A 122 8.73 -17.67 2.37
C VAL A 122 8.99 -17.72 0.86
N LEU A 123 9.91 -16.90 0.36
CA LEU A 123 10.27 -16.91 -1.07
C LEU A 123 10.96 -18.23 -1.46
N ARG A 124 11.86 -18.74 -0.61
CA ARG A 124 12.60 -19.98 -0.87
C ARG A 124 11.72 -21.23 -0.79
N SER A 125 10.66 -21.22 0.01
CA SER A 125 9.78 -22.37 0.15
C SER A 125 8.84 -22.57 -1.04
N GLY A 126 8.59 -21.52 -1.83
CA GLY A 126 7.64 -21.55 -2.95
C GLY A 126 6.21 -21.91 -2.54
N CYS A 127 5.84 -21.75 -1.27
CA CYS A 127 4.55 -22.21 -0.74
C CYS A 127 3.40 -21.21 -0.90
N CYS A 128 3.67 -20.05 -1.50
CA CYS A 128 2.71 -18.95 -1.62
C CYS A 128 2.69 -18.36 -3.02
N SER A 129 1.51 -17.90 -3.41
CA SER A 129 1.28 -17.21 -4.68
C SER A 129 1.77 -15.76 -4.64
N ALA A 130 1.66 -15.11 -3.47
CA ALA A 130 2.06 -13.73 -3.29
C ALA A 130 2.66 -13.48 -1.90
N LEU A 131 3.67 -12.63 -1.87
CA LEU A 131 4.28 -12.10 -0.65
C LEU A 131 4.26 -10.57 -0.70
N LEU A 132 3.66 -9.95 0.31
CA LEU A 132 3.66 -8.50 0.50
C LEU A 132 4.46 -8.19 1.77
N LEU A 133 5.57 -7.49 1.60
CA LEU A 133 6.47 -7.10 2.68
C LEU A 133 6.49 -5.57 2.79
N TRP A 134 6.23 -5.01 3.96
CA TRP A 134 6.40 -3.59 4.22
C TRP A 134 7.69 -3.33 4.99
N GLN A 135 8.55 -2.47 4.44
CA GLN A 135 9.79 -2.03 5.09
C GLN A 135 10.07 -0.57 4.73
N THR A 136 10.48 0.21 5.73
CA THR A 136 10.86 1.61 5.52
C THR A 136 12.25 1.71 4.88
N HIS A 137 13.20 0.96 5.43
CA HIS A 137 14.58 0.93 4.98
C HIS A 137 15.05 -0.51 4.81
N VAL A 138 15.69 -0.81 3.67
CA VAL A 138 16.28 -2.12 3.39
C VAL A 138 17.64 -1.87 2.74
N ARG A 139 18.69 -2.48 3.28
CA ARG A 139 20.03 -2.38 2.72
C ARG A 139 20.11 -3.06 1.36
N SER A 140 21.03 -2.60 0.51
CA SER A 140 21.20 -3.12 -0.86
C SER A 140 21.54 -4.61 -0.90
N ASP A 141 22.31 -5.11 0.07
CA ASP A 141 22.66 -6.53 0.20
C ASP A 141 21.43 -7.39 0.51
N ALA A 142 20.56 -6.93 1.43
CA ALA A 142 19.30 -7.59 1.74
C ALA A 142 18.32 -7.55 0.56
N LEU A 143 18.22 -6.43 -0.16
CA LEU A 143 17.41 -6.34 -1.39
C LEU A 143 17.87 -7.36 -2.45
N ARG A 144 19.19 -7.51 -2.64
CA ARG A 144 19.74 -8.48 -3.59
C ARG A 144 19.45 -9.91 -3.15
N ARG A 145 19.59 -10.23 -1.86
CA ARG A 145 19.25 -11.55 -1.31
C ARG A 145 17.77 -11.89 -1.51
N LEU A 146 16.86 -10.96 -1.20
CA LEU A 146 15.42 -11.15 -1.42
C LEU A 146 15.09 -11.31 -2.91
N HIS A 147 15.72 -10.52 -3.79
CA HIS A 147 15.54 -10.67 -5.23
C HIS A 147 15.98 -12.04 -5.73
N LEU A 148 17.11 -12.56 -5.27
CA LEU A 148 17.58 -13.91 -5.61
C LEU A 148 16.67 -14.99 -5.02
N ALA A 149 16.17 -14.80 -3.80
CA ALA A 149 15.21 -15.72 -3.20
C ALA A 149 13.90 -15.78 -3.99
N ALA A 150 13.41 -14.64 -4.50
CA ALA A 150 12.22 -14.60 -5.32
C ALA A 150 12.36 -15.41 -6.61
N GLN A 151 13.56 -15.49 -7.20
CA GLN A 151 13.82 -16.28 -8.42
C GLN A 151 13.76 -17.80 -8.20
N ALA A 152 13.67 -18.27 -6.94
CA ALA A 152 13.55 -19.71 -6.64
C ALA A 152 12.16 -20.28 -7.00
N GLY A 153 11.16 -19.44 -7.22
CA GLY A 153 9.80 -19.86 -7.54
C GLY A 153 9.03 -18.78 -8.31
N ASP A 154 7.71 -18.98 -8.41
CA ASP A 154 6.80 -18.10 -9.15
C ASP A 154 5.99 -17.16 -8.24
N THR A 155 6.46 -16.88 -7.03
CA THR A 155 5.77 -15.96 -6.12
C THR A 155 5.74 -14.54 -6.68
N MET A 156 4.57 -13.89 -6.66
CA MET A 156 4.45 -12.45 -6.84
C MET A 156 4.98 -11.74 -5.59
N PHE A 157 6.16 -11.14 -5.68
CA PHE A 157 6.80 -10.51 -4.54
C PHE A 157 6.78 -8.98 -4.63
N PHE A 158 6.04 -8.37 -3.71
CA PHE A 158 5.91 -6.93 -3.56
C PHE A 158 6.58 -6.43 -2.27
N LEU A 159 7.55 -5.54 -2.44
CA LEU A 159 8.16 -4.78 -1.36
C LEU A 159 7.58 -3.37 -1.32
N MET A 160 6.84 -3.08 -0.27
CA MET A 160 6.18 -1.80 -0.02
C MET A 160 7.13 -0.89 0.76
N ARG A 161 7.50 0.26 0.19
CA ARG A 161 8.47 1.20 0.79
C ARG A 161 7.98 2.64 0.66
N PRO A 162 8.50 3.61 1.43
CA PRO A 162 8.17 5.03 1.24
C PRO A 162 8.70 5.57 -0.09
N LEU A 163 8.07 6.63 -0.63
CA LEU A 163 8.54 7.33 -1.85
C LEU A 163 10.01 7.78 -1.77
N ALA A 164 10.51 8.11 -0.58
CA ALA A 164 11.91 8.52 -0.39
C ALA A 164 12.92 7.47 -0.91
N ALA A 165 12.55 6.19 -0.91
CA ALA A 165 13.38 5.10 -1.41
C ALA A 165 13.52 5.06 -2.95
N ALA A 166 12.81 5.90 -3.70
CA ALA A 166 12.92 5.97 -5.16
C ALA A 166 14.36 6.23 -5.64
N ARG A 167 15.14 6.99 -4.85
CA ARG A 167 16.54 7.32 -5.14
C ARG A 167 17.52 6.18 -4.82
N ASP A 168 17.09 5.17 -4.07
CA ASP A 168 17.94 4.06 -3.69
C ASP A 168 18.23 3.17 -4.90
N ALA A 169 19.46 2.67 -5.00
CA ALA A 169 19.79 1.61 -5.94
C ALA A 169 19.04 0.32 -5.54
N SER A 170 18.37 -0.31 -6.50
CA SER A 170 17.56 -1.50 -6.25
C SER A 170 17.67 -2.53 -7.38
N PRO A 171 17.78 -3.83 -7.02
CA PRO A 171 17.73 -4.93 -7.99
C PRO A 171 16.32 -5.20 -8.52
N ALA A 172 15.27 -4.56 -7.99
CA ALA A 172 13.89 -4.76 -8.42
C ALA A 172 13.74 -4.62 -9.94
N SER A 173 12.97 -5.50 -10.57
CA SER A 173 12.76 -5.46 -12.02
C SER A 173 11.72 -4.40 -12.42
N LEU A 174 10.82 -4.07 -11.49
CA LEU A 174 9.78 -3.07 -11.61
C LEU A 174 9.73 -2.25 -10.31
N ARG A 175 9.72 -0.91 -10.44
CA ARG A 175 9.55 0.02 -9.32
C ARG A 175 8.49 1.05 -9.70
N LEU A 176 7.43 1.12 -8.92
CA LEU A 176 6.30 2.01 -9.14
C LEU A 176 6.16 2.96 -7.96
N ALA A 177 6.13 4.27 -8.22
CA ALA A 177 5.74 5.26 -7.23
C ALA A 177 4.23 5.48 -7.28
N VAL A 178 3.56 5.35 -6.15
CA VAL A 178 2.10 5.38 -6.04
C VAL A 178 1.67 6.52 -5.14
N ARG A 179 0.80 7.40 -5.66
CA ARG A 179 0.26 8.56 -4.94
C ARG A 179 -1.26 8.51 -4.94
N PRO A 180 -1.93 8.87 -3.83
CA PRO A 180 -3.38 8.98 -3.80
C PRO A 180 -3.83 10.20 -4.59
N VAL A 181 -4.91 10.05 -5.35
CA VAL A 181 -5.61 11.15 -6.03
C VAL A 181 -7.12 10.95 -5.92
N HIS A 182 -7.89 11.96 -6.27
CA HIS A 182 -9.35 11.81 -6.25
C HIS A 182 -9.80 10.68 -7.20
N GLY A 183 -10.61 9.75 -6.69
CA GLY A 183 -11.13 8.62 -7.47
C GLY A 183 -10.14 7.47 -7.73
N GLY A 184 -8.89 7.54 -7.27
CA GLY A 184 -7.92 6.50 -7.58
C GLY A 184 -6.50 6.75 -7.07
N ILE A 185 -5.53 6.31 -7.86
CA ILE A 185 -4.10 6.50 -7.62
C ILE A 185 -3.39 6.92 -8.90
N ASP A 186 -2.34 7.72 -8.75
CA ASP A 186 -1.38 7.97 -9.81
C ASP A 186 -0.17 7.05 -9.64
N ILE A 187 0.24 6.44 -10.75
CA ILE A 187 1.36 5.50 -10.83
C ILE A 187 2.46 6.09 -11.71
N GLU A 188 3.59 6.39 -11.10
CA GLU A 188 4.82 6.83 -11.77
C GLU A 188 5.80 5.64 -11.90
N PHE A 189 6.36 5.43 -13.09
CA PHE A 189 7.24 4.31 -13.38
C PHE A 189 8.71 4.65 -13.09
N VAL A 190 9.14 4.50 -11.85
CA VAL A 190 10.52 4.77 -11.41
C VAL A 190 11.54 3.85 -12.08
N LYS A 191 11.17 2.58 -12.28
CA LYS A 191 11.98 1.61 -13.03
C LYS A 191 11.07 0.61 -13.73
N ARG A 192 11.30 0.42 -15.02
CA ARG A 192 10.57 -0.53 -15.87
C ARG A 192 11.48 -1.00 -17.00
N LYS A 193 11.33 -2.23 -17.46
CA LYS A 193 11.99 -2.72 -18.69
C LYS A 193 11.21 -2.26 -19.93
N GLY A 194 11.60 -1.16 -20.54
CA GLY A 194 11.00 -0.68 -21.79
C GLY A 194 11.20 0.82 -22.00
N PRO A 195 10.50 1.42 -22.98
CA PRO A 195 10.61 2.84 -23.25
C PRO A 195 10.28 3.65 -22.00
N GLN A 196 11.04 4.72 -21.79
CA GLN A 196 10.84 5.61 -20.66
C GLN A 196 9.46 6.29 -20.79
N ARG A 197 8.78 6.44 -19.67
CA ARG A 197 7.49 7.13 -19.58
C ARG A 197 7.58 8.15 -18.46
N ASP A 198 7.49 9.42 -18.83
CA ASP A 198 7.57 10.52 -17.87
C ASP A 198 6.20 10.98 -17.36
N VAL A 199 5.11 10.52 -18.01
CA VAL A 199 3.73 10.86 -17.61
C VAL A 199 3.17 9.80 -16.67
N PRO A 200 2.72 10.17 -15.44
CA PRO A 200 2.04 9.25 -14.55
C PRO A 200 0.82 8.58 -15.21
N LEU A 201 0.52 7.36 -14.78
CA LEU A 201 -0.70 6.66 -15.14
C LEU A 201 -1.73 6.85 -14.03
N PHE A 202 -2.81 7.57 -14.31
CA PHE A 202 -3.98 7.57 -13.45
C PHE A 202 -4.68 6.20 -13.54
N LEU A 203 -4.93 5.60 -12.38
CA LEU A 203 -5.68 4.36 -12.27
C LEU A 203 -6.88 4.57 -11.33
N PRO A 204 -8.12 4.47 -11.84
CA PRO A 204 -9.30 4.54 -10.98
C PRO A 204 -9.35 3.32 -10.06
N LEU A 205 -9.58 3.55 -8.77
CA LEU A 205 -9.77 2.47 -7.81
C LEU A 205 -11.22 2.45 -7.36
N SER A 206 -11.78 1.25 -7.23
CA SER A 206 -13.11 1.09 -6.63
C SER A 206 -13.13 1.68 -5.22
N PRO A 207 -14.20 2.41 -4.83
CA PRO A 207 -14.36 2.94 -3.49
C PRO A 207 -14.23 1.83 -2.45
N SER A 208 -13.51 2.11 -1.36
CA SER A 208 -13.40 1.17 -0.25
C SER A 208 -14.76 0.97 0.42
N LEU A 209 -14.97 -0.13 1.13
CA LEU A 209 -16.23 -0.38 1.84
C LEU A 209 -16.63 0.78 2.76
N ILE A 210 -15.66 1.41 3.41
CA ILE A 210 -15.88 2.58 4.29
C ILE A 210 -16.42 3.78 3.48
N GLN A 211 -15.96 3.96 2.24
CA GLN A 211 -16.48 4.99 1.33
C GLN A 211 -17.86 4.64 0.73
N ARG A 212 -18.23 3.34 0.71
CA ARG A 212 -19.56 2.89 0.24
C ARG A 212 -20.64 3.02 1.30
N LEU A 213 -20.27 3.10 2.58
CA LEU A 213 -21.23 3.37 3.64
C LEU A 213 -21.66 4.83 3.54
N PRO A 214 -22.96 5.14 3.41
CA PRO A 214 -23.41 6.51 3.49
C PRO A 214 -22.98 7.07 4.85
N HIS A 215 -22.19 8.15 4.84
CA HIS A 215 -21.95 8.94 6.05
C HIS A 215 -23.34 9.30 6.59
N ARG A 216 -23.73 8.67 7.70
CA ARG A 216 -24.93 9.06 8.43
C ARG A 216 -24.61 10.42 9.04
N VAL A 217 -24.86 11.48 8.27
CA VAL A 217 -24.86 12.85 8.77
C VAL A 217 -25.93 12.87 9.85
N VAL A 218 -25.50 12.81 11.12
CA VAL A 218 -26.37 13.14 12.24
C VAL A 218 -26.64 14.62 12.09
N LYS A 219 -27.82 14.94 11.58
CA LYS A 219 -28.32 16.31 11.53
C LYS A 219 -28.58 16.70 12.98
N GLU A 220 -27.65 17.43 13.60
CA GLU A 220 -27.92 18.16 14.85
C GLU A 220 -28.98 19.21 14.52
N GLN A 221 -30.26 18.82 14.63
CA GLN A 221 -31.38 19.75 14.59
C GLN A 221 -31.70 20.17 16.03
N GLU A 222 -31.42 21.44 16.29
CA GLU A 222 -32.25 22.36 17.06
C GLU A 222 -32.50 22.01 18.53
N LEU A 223 -31.50 22.26 19.38
CA LEU A 223 -31.71 22.58 20.80
C LEU A 223 -31.62 24.10 21.03
N HIS A 224 -32.27 24.90 20.18
CA HIS A 224 -32.42 26.35 20.38
C HIS A 224 -33.79 26.80 19.85
N SER A 225 -34.84 26.63 20.65
CA SER A 225 -35.97 27.57 20.71
C SER A 225 -37.01 27.09 21.73
N SER A 226 -36.93 27.63 22.94
CA SER A 226 -38.08 27.93 23.78
C SER A 226 -37.59 28.82 24.93
N THR A 227 -37.30 30.08 24.60
CA THR A 227 -37.58 31.18 25.53
C THR A 227 -39.08 31.39 25.52
N ASP A 228 -39.75 31.14 26.63
CA ASP A 228 -40.93 31.93 26.95
C ASP A 228 -41.00 32.22 28.45
N THR A 229 -41.16 33.51 28.70
CA THR A 229 -41.19 34.25 29.94
C THR A 229 -42.56 34.12 30.60
N VAL A 230 -42.66 33.75 31.89
CA VAL A 230 -43.70 34.30 32.81
C VAL A 230 -43.23 34.26 34.27
N GLY A 231 -43.20 35.44 34.92
CA GLY A 231 -43.67 35.60 36.31
C GLY A 231 -42.65 35.57 37.46
N ALA A 232 -42.24 36.76 37.93
CA ALA A 232 -41.90 37.03 39.35
C ALA A 232 -43.00 37.96 39.93
N PRO A 233 -43.09 38.27 41.25
CA PRO A 233 -42.25 37.88 42.39
C PRO A 233 -43.07 37.45 43.65
N THR A 234 -42.42 37.00 44.74
CA THR A 234 -42.83 37.29 46.14
C THR A 234 -41.65 37.01 47.09
N GLN A 235 -41.37 37.99 47.96
CA GLN A 235 -40.35 37.99 49.00
C GLN A 235 -40.83 37.27 50.27
N SER A 236 -39.92 36.62 51.01
CA SER A 236 -39.96 36.58 52.49
C SER A 236 -38.56 36.33 53.07
N GLN A 237 -38.25 37.07 54.14
CA GLN A 237 -36.94 37.29 54.73
C GLN A 237 -36.54 36.24 55.80
N GLY A 238 -35.23 35.94 55.87
CA GLY A 238 -34.38 35.68 57.05
C GLY A 238 -34.55 34.37 57.86
N PRO A 239 -33.61 34.01 58.77
CA PRO A 239 -32.32 34.65 59.11
C PRO A 239 -31.08 33.70 59.10
N THR A 240 -29.89 34.28 59.23
CA THR A 240 -28.53 33.68 59.29
C THR A 240 -28.00 33.57 60.75
N PRO A 241 -26.77 33.09 61.05
CA PRO A 241 -26.22 31.72 61.18
C PRO A 241 -25.84 31.36 62.66
N PRO A 242 -25.02 30.30 62.93
CA PRO A 242 -23.62 30.61 63.30
C PRO A 242 -22.52 29.61 62.88
N SER A 243 -21.33 30.18 62.64
CA SER A 243 -19.96 29.79 63.08
C SER A 243 -19.27 28.46 62.71
N MET A 244 -18.18 28.62 61.94
CA MET A 244 -16.98 27.80 61.66
C MET A 244 -16.24 27.26 62.92
N PRO A 245 -15.33 26.25 62.83
CA PRO A 245 -13.97 26.38 62.26
C PRO A 245 -13.50 25.19 61.39
N ALA A 246 -12.83 25.44 60.26
CA ALA A 246 -11.37 25.55 60.09
C ALA A 246 -10.57 24.26 60.37
N HIS A 247 -10.14 23.57 59.31
CA HIS A 247 -8.83 22.91 59.31
C HIS A 247 -8.06 23.25 58.04
N ARG A 248 -6.93 23.93 58.26
CA ARG A 248 -5.84 24.19 57.31
C ARG A 248 -5.09 22.88 57.03
N ARG A 249 -4.68 22.70 55.76
CA ARG A 249 -3.32 22.40 55.16
C ARG A 249 -2.36 21.50 55.97
N PRO A 250 -1.33 20.81 55.39
CA PRO A 250 -0.59 21.15 54.18
C PRO A 250 -0.02 19.98 53.32
N TRP A 251 0.78 20.44 52.36
CA TRP A 251 1.68 19.91 51.32
C TRP A 251 2.98 19.22 51.81
N ALA A 252 3.64 18.55 50.85
CA ALA A 252 5.08 18.17 50.71
C ALA A 252 5.64 17.00 51.53
N THR A 253 6.77 16.34 51.19
CA THR A 253 7.61 16.02 50.00
C THR A 253 8.77 15.16 50.58
N THR A 254 9.43 14.34 49.75
CA THR A 254 10.79 13.76 49.94
C THR A 254 10.89 12.46 50.75
N TYR A 255 11.23 11.33 50.11
CA TYR A 255 12.60 10.89 49.80
C TYR A 255 12.55 9.79 48.72
#